data_AF-A0A1M7HH19-F1
#
_entry.id   AF-A0A1M7HH19-F1
#
_cell.length_a   1.000
_cell.length_b   1.000
_cell.length_c   1.000
_cell.angle_alpha   90.00
_cell.angle_beta   90.00
_cell.angle_gamma   90.00
#
_symmetry.space_group_name_H-M   'P 1'
#
loop_
_entity.id
_entity.type
_entity.pdbx_description
1 polymer ?
#
loop_
_entity_poly.entity_id
_entity_poly.type
_entity_poly.pdbx_seq_one_letter_code
_entity_poly.pdbx_strand_id
1 'polypeptide(L)'
;MYSPATYHYSRDPDHHYVWMVGVERERPNGVVSGFTYFSNSFGQPSAYAYVGQRLTDFSEWNRLYAQWTAGLIYGYKPPFDDKVPLNYKGFSPGLVLTVGWQLTPTVSTQVNVLGNSALMFQVSAVVP
;
A
#
# COMPACT_ATOMS: atom_id res chain seq x y z
N MET A 1 -7.97 2.03 6.93
CA MET A 1 -7.72 1.63 5.53
C MET A 1 -8.00 0.14 5.39
N TYR A 2 -8.56 -0.29 4.26
CA TYR A 2 -8.80 -1.69 3.96
C TYR A 2 -8.61 -1.97 2.46
N SER A 3 -7.94 -3.08 2.13
CA SER A 3 -7.85 -3.60 0.78
C SER A 3 -8.27 -5.08 0.74
N PRO A 4 -9.35 -5.42 0.01
CA PRO A 4 -9.76 -6.80 -0.20
C PRO A 4 -9.22 -7.41 -1.50
N ALA A 5 -8.52 -6.66 -2.35
CA ALA A 5 -8.25 -7.09 -3.71
C ALA A 5 -6.90 -6.60 -4.22
N THR A 6 -6.15 -7.54 -4.78
CA THR A 6 -4.86 -7.32 -5.45
C THR A 6 -4.86 -8.05 -6.79
N TYR A 7 -4.42 -7.37 -7.83
CA TYR A 7 -4.23 -7.91 -9.17
C TYR A 7 -2.74 -8.02 -9.46
N HIS A 8 -2.22 -9.24 -9.59
CA HIS A 8 -0.84 -9.49 -10.00
C HIS A 8 -0.69 -9.39 -11.52
N TYR A 9 0.40 -8.77 -11.98
CA TYR A 9 0.67 -8.64 -13.42
C TYR A 9 1.04 -9.98 -14.07
N SER A 10 1.60 -10.90 -13.28
CA SER A 10 1.94 -12.26 -13.68
C SER A 10 1.23 -13.28 -12.79
N ARG A 11 0.95 -14.46 -13.34
CA ARG A 11 0.48 -15.61 -12.57
C ARG A 11 1.65 -16.35 -11.95
N ASP A 12 1.49 -16.71 -10.68
CA ASP A 12 2.33 -17.65 -9.95
C ASP A 12 1.38 -18.61 -9.23
N PRO A 13 1.52 -19.95 -9.37
CA PRO A 13 0.65 -20.92 -8.71
C PRO A 13 0.74 -20.85 -7.17
N ASP A 14 1.83 -20.32 -6.62
CA ASP A 14 1.99 -20.15 -5.17
C ASP A 14 1.31 -18.88 -4.65
N HIS A 15 0.66 -18.09 -5.51
CA HIS A 15 -0.05 -16.88 -5.07
C HIS A 15 -1.32 -17.21 -4.28
N HIS A 16 -1.38 -16.68 -3.06
CA HIS A 16 -2.52 -16.71 -2.17
C HIS A 16 -3.33 -15.40 -2.23
N TYR A 17 -4.49 -15.43 -1.59
CA TYR A 17 -5.31 -14.25 -1.41
C TYR A 17 -4.59 -13.16 -0.59
N VAL A 18 -4.52 -11.95 -1.16
CA VAL A 18 -3.86 -10.78 -0.57
C VAL A 18 -4.92 -9.81 -0.07
N TRP A 19 -4.80 -9.44 1.21
CA TRP A 19 -5.64 -8.45 1.86
C TRP A 19 -4.79 -7.57 2.78
N MET A 20 -5.28 -6.37 3.10
CA MET A 20 -4.58 -5.43 3.96
C MET A 20 -5.56 -4.64 4.84
N VAL A 21 -5.17 -4.40 6.09
CA VAL A 21 -5.75 -3.38 6.98
C VAL A 21 -4.66 -2.41 7.42
N GLY A 22 -5.02 -1.17 7.69
CA GLY A 22 -4.03 -0.19 8.14
C GLY A 22 -4.61 1.10 8.66
N VAL A 23 -3.71 1.88 9.24
CA VAL A 23 -3.94 3.22 9.75
C VAL A 23 -2.95 4.17 9.10
N GLU A 24 -3.44 5.34 8.74
CA GLU A 24 -2.63 6.42 8.16
C GLU A 24 -3.04 7.73 8.79
N ARG A 25 -2.05 8.55 9.08
CA ARG A 25 -2.22 9.92 9.50
C ARG A 25 -1.72 10.83 8.39
N GLU A 26 -2.58 11.70 7.93
CA GLU A 26 -2.26 12.80 7.02
C GLU A 26 -2.13 14.11 7.81
N ARG A 27 -1.10 14.90 7.51
CA ARG A 27 -0.91 16.26 8.04
C ARG A 27 -1.44 17.30 7.05
N PRO A 28 -1.74 18.53 7.48
CA PRO A 28 -2.27 19.58 6.58
C PRO A 28 -1.38 19.91 5.38
N ASN A 29 -0.09 19.62 5.45
CA ASN A 29 0.86 19.79 4.36
C ASN A 29 0.97 18.54 3.44
N GLY A 30 0.06 17.58 3.56
CA GLY A 30 0.03 16.34 2.80
C GLY A 30 1.06 15.28 3.23
N VAL A 31 1.88 15.53 4.26
CA VAL A 31 2.77 14.48 4.77
C VAL A 31 1.94 13.36 5.39
N VAL A 32 2.18 12.13 4.94
CA VAL A 32 1.52 10.93 5.47
C VAL A 32 2.50 10.06 6.24
N SER A 33 2.00 9.40 7.28
CA SER A 33 2.71 8.33 7.98
C SER A 33 1.72 7.27 8.41
N GLY A 34 2.07 6.00 8.24
CA GLY A 34 1.13 4.93 8.50
C GLY A 34 1.77 3.59 8.77
N PHE A 35 0.89 2.65 9.09
CA PHE A 35 1.20 1.25 9.32
C PHE A 35 0.11 0.39 8.71
N THR A 36 0.52 -0.63 7.96
CA THR A 36 -0.39 -1.67 7.45
C THR A 36 0.03 -3.04 7.94
N TYR A 37 -0.97 -3.89 8.16
CA TYR A 37 -0.84 -5.33 8.37
C TYR A 37 -1.59 -6.04 7.24
N PHE A 38 -0.95 -7.02 6.62
CA PHE A 38 -1.46 -7.65 5.41
C PHE A 38 -1.01 -9.10 5.28
N SER A 39 -1.76 -9.88 4.50
CA SER A 39 -1.28 -11.17 3.99
C SER A 39 -0.58 -10.93 2.67
N ASN A 40 0.71 -11.28 2.57
CA ASN A 40 1.45 -11.10 1.31
C ASN A 40 1.04 -12.13 0.25
N SER A 41 1.61 -12.02 -0.96
CA SER A 41 1.32 -12.92 -2.08
C SER A 41 1.51 -14.41 -1.77
N PHE A 42 2.28 -14.76 -0.74
CA PHE A 42 2.61 -16.14 -0.36
C PHE A 42 1.93 -16.56 0.95
N GLY A 43 0.88 -15.86 1.36
CA GLY A 43 0.10 -16.19 2.55
C GLY A 43 0.80 -15.90 3.88
N GLN A 44 1.91 -15.17 3.88
CA GLN A 44 2.65 -14.85 5.10
C GLN A 44 2.12 -13.54 5.72
N PRO A 45 1.90 -13.50 7.05
CA PRO A 45 1.55 -12.28 7.76
C PRO A 45 2.70 -11.29 7.67
N SER A 46 2.39 -10.09 7.17
CA SER A 46 3.37 -9.06 6.83
C SER A 46 2.90 -7.70 7.31
N ALA A 47 3.85 -6.77 7.45
CA ALA A 47 3.60 -5.41 7.89
C ALA A 47 4.41 -4.41 7.07
N TYR A 48 3.92 -3.18 6.93
CA TYR A 48 4.64 -2.08 6.29
C TYR A 48 4.45 -0.81 7.10
N ALA A 49 5.56 -0.27 7.62
CA ALA A 49 5.60 1.01 8.31
C ALA A 49 6.25 2.05 7.40
N TYR A 50 5.62 3.21 7.23
CA TYR A 50 6.01 4.14 6.16
C TYR A 50 5.77 5.61 6.49
N VAL A 51 6.45 6.44 5.71
CA VAL A 51 6.19 7.87 5.57
C VAL A 51 6.08 8.22 4.09
N GLY A 52 5.48 9.36 3.78
CA GLY A 52 5.28 9.75 2.39
C GLY A 52 4.65 11.11 2.24
N GLN A 53 4.18 11.37 1.02
CA GLN A 53 3.53 12.62 0.66
C GLN A 53 2.31 12.32 -0.20
N ARG A 54 1.20 12.92 0.17
CA ARG A 54 0.00 13.08 -0.65
C ARG A 54 0.07 14.41 -1.39
N LEU A 55 -0.25 14.36 -2.66
CA LEU A 55 -0.26 15.48 -3.60
C LEU A 55 -1.68 15.66 -4.10
N THR A 56 -2.25 16.83 -3.85
CA THR A 56 -3.55 17.28 -4.34
C THR A 56 -3.35 18.42 -5.32
N ASP A 57 -4.43 18.88 -5.95
CA ASP A 57 -4.47 20.14 -6.73
C ASP A 57 -3.49 20.24 -7.90
N PHE A 58 -2.97 19.10 -8.38
CA PHE A 58 -2.12 19.02 -9.57
C PHE A 58 -2.91 18.84 -10.87
N SER A 59 -4.24 18.77 -10.80
CA SER A 59 -5.13 18.57 -11.95
C SER A 59 -6.44 19.35 -11.77
N GLU A 60 -7.19 19.54 -12.85
CA GLU A 60 -8.54 20.15 -12.83
C GLU A 60 -9.56 19.33 -12.01
N TRP A 61 -9.22 18.07 -11.70
CA TRP A 61 -10.07 17.15 -10.97
C TRP A 61 -9.74 17.23 -9.48
N ASN A 62 -10.43 18.11 -8.75
CA ASN A 62 -10.20 18.37 -7.32
C ASN A 62 -10.37 17.14 -6.39
N ARG A 63 -10.96 16.05 -6.87
CA ARG A 63 -11.10 14.77 -6.13
C ARG A 63 -9.94 13.81 -6.37
N LEU A 64 -9.12 14.05 -7.41
CA LEU A 64 -7.98 13.23 -7.75
C LEU A 64 -6.79 13.59 -6.85
N TYR A 65 -6.10 12.58 -6.33
CA TYR A 65 -4.84 12.76 -5.63
C TYR A 65 -3.82 11.71 -6.08
N ALA A 66 -2.55 12.06 -5.94
CA ALA A 66 -1.43 11.14 -6.04
C ALA A 66 -0.78 11.01 -4.67
N GLN A 67 -0.20 9.86 -4.38
CA GLN A 67 0.54 9.65 -3.14
C GLN A 67 1.73 8.74 -3.41
N TRP A 68 2.81 8.98 -2.69
CA TRP A 68 3.91 8.03 -2.61
C TRP A 68 4.24 7.78 -1.15
N THR A 69 4.63 6.55 -0.84
CA THR A 69 5.11 6.16 0.49
C THR A 69 6.36 5.34 0.36
N ALA A 70 7.30 5.54 1.27
CA ALA A 70 8.50 4.73 1.40
C ALA A 70 8.67 4.30 2.87
N GLY A 71 9.21 3.11 3.09
CA GLY A 71 9.30 2.57 4.42
C GLY A 71 9.91 1.19 4.51
N LEU A 72 9.59 0.50 5.60
CA LEU A 72 10.13 -0.82 5.92
C LEU A 72 8.99 -1.85 5.92
N ILE A 73 9.13 -2.86 5.08
CA ILE A 73 8.29 -4.04 5.01
C ILE A 73 8.92 -5.12 5.90
N TYR A 74 8.09 -5.87 6.62
CA TYR A 74 8.49 -7.10 7.30
C TYR A 74 7.51 -8.22 6.96
N GLY A 75 7.99 -9.44 6.71
CA GLY A 75 7.13 -10.63 6.65
C GLY A 75 7.42 -11.60 5.50
N TYR A 76 8.17 -11.18 4.49
CA TYR A 76 8.69 -12.06 3.43
C TYR A 76 9.83 -12.90 4.00
N LYS A 77 9.53 -14.11 4.43
CA LYS A 77 10.48 -15.04 5.08
C LYS A 77 10.72 -16.26 4.20
N PRO A 78 11.80 -17.04 4.44
CA PRO A 78 12.03 -18.29 3.74
C PRO A 78 10.76 -19.16 3.67
N PRO A 79 10.44 -19.72 2.49
CA PRO A 79 11.25 -19.75 1.27
C PRO A 79 11.05 -18.56 0.31
N PHE A 80 10.34 -17.50 0.71
CA PHE A 80 9.93 -16.38 -0.16
C PHE A 80 10.63 -15.04 0.17
N ASP A 81 11.73 -15.09 0.89
CA ASP A 81 12.51 -13.90 1.26
C ASP A 81 13.20 -13.23 0.06
N ASP A 82 13.43 -13.97 -1.02
CA ASP A 82 13.96 -13.48 -2.30
C ASP A 82 12.93 -12.74 -3.17
N LYS A 83 11.64 -12.82 -2.82
CA LYS A 83 10.54 -12.21 -3.59
C LYS A 83 10.42 -10.70 -3.40
N VAL A 84 11.17 -10.13 -2.47
CA VAL A 84 11.31 -8.69 -2.27
C VAL A 84 12.78 -8.28 -2.26
N PRO A 85 13.14 -7.15 -2.89
CA PRO A 85 14.53 -6.75 -3.04
C PRO A 85 15.14 -6.35 -1.70
N LEU A 86 16.45 -6.61 -1.52
CA LEU A 86 17.20 -6.19 -0.33
C LEU A 86 16.63 -6.75 0.99
N ASN A 87 15.98 -7.92 0.94
CA ASN A 87 15.50 -8.59 2.13
C ASN A 87 16.66 -9.05 3.02
N TYR A 88 16.59 -8.71 4.29
CA TYR A 88 17.47 -9.24 5.32
C TYR A 88 16.63 -9.70 6.52
N LYS A 89 16.61 -11.01 6.77
CA LYS A 89 15.89 -11.64 7.89
C LYS A 89 14.40 -11.25 7.95
N GLY A 90 13.77 -11.09 6.80
CA GLY A 90 12.37 -10.75 6.65
C GLY A 90 12.09 -9.25 6.53
N PHE A 91 13.09 -8.39 6.69
CA PHE A 91 12.97 -6.94 6.54
C PHE A 91 13.41 -6.51 5.15
N SER A 92 12.60 -5.68 4.48
CA SER A 92 12.85 -5.17 3.13
C SER A 92 12.45 -3.70 3.05
N PRO A 93 13.17 -2.84 2.31
CA PRO A 93 12.63 -1.54 1.95
C PRO A 93 11.36 -1.70 1.10
N GLY A 94 10.45 -0.75 1.24
CA GLY A 94 9.22 -0.66 0.46
C GLY A 94 9.04 0.73 -0.15
N LEU A 95 8.49 0.76 -1.37
CA LEU A 95 8.03 1.96 -2.04
C LEU A 95 6.69 1.65 -2.71
N VAL A 96 5.68 2.49 -2.47
CA VAL A 96 4.36 2.37 -3.07
C VAL A 96 3.98 3.69 -3.70
N LEU A 97 3.60 3.65 -4.97
CA LEU A 97 2.99 4.77 -5.69
C LEU A 97 1.49 4.56 -5.74
N THR A 98 0.74 5.63 -5.62
CA THR A 98 -0.71 5.57 -5.46
C THR A 98 -1.38 6.66 -6.29
N VAL A 99 -2.47 6.30 -6.94
CA VAL A 99 -3.46 7.25 -7.45
C VAL A 99 -4.77 6.97 -6.76
N GLY A 100 -5.46 7.99 -6.29
CA GLY A 100 -6.73 7.82 -5.62
C GLY A 100 -7.73 8.92 -5.89
N TRP A 101 -8.96 8.65 -5.46
CA TRP A 101 -10.11 9.48 -5.67
C TRP A 101 -10.88 9.70 -4.36
N GLN A 102 -11.14 10.96 -4.04
CA GLN A 102 -11.89 11.35 -2.85
C GLN A 102 -13.39 11.23 -3.13
N LEU A 103 -14.07 10.26 -2.51
CA LEU A 103 -15.50 10.02 -2.70
C LEU A 103 -16.36 10.99 -1.87
N THR A 104 -16.00 11.18 -0.61
CA THR A 104 -16.63 12.16 0.31
C THR A 104 -15.52 12.86 1.10
N PRO A 105 -15.79 13.87 1.94
CA PRO A 105 -14.75 14.45 2.80
C PRO A 105 -14.03 13.45 3.71
N THR A 106 -14.63 12.28 3.98
CA THR A 106 -14.08 11.26 4.89
C THR A 106 -13.77 9.94 4.22
N VAL A 107 -14.23 9.68 2.99
CA VAL A 107 -14.03 8.39 2.31
C VAL A 107 -13.29 8.59 0.99
N SER A 108 -12.27 7.78 0.75
CA SER A 108 -11.53 7.73 -0.51
C SER A 108 -11.32 6.29 -0.98
N THR A 109 -11.11 6.14 -2.27
CA THR A 109 -10.61 4.90 -2.88
C THR A 109 -9.29 5.17 -3.56
N GLN A 110 -8.47 4.13 -3.71
CA GLN A 110 -7.17 4.26 -4.36
C GLN A 110 -6.70 2.96 -5.00
N VAL A 111 -5.80 3.12 -5.96
CA VAL A 111 -5.02 2.06 -6.57
C VAL A 111 -3.57 2.27 -6.19
N ASN A 112 -2.98 1.26 -5.58
CA ASN A 112 -1.59 1.22 -5.15
C ASN A 112 -0.80 0.36 -6.14
N VAL A 113 0.29 0.91 -6.66
CA VAL A 113 1.26 0.22 -7.53
C VAL A 113 2.34 -0.38 -6.65
N LEU A 114 2.40 -1.72 -6.62
CA LEU A 114 3.34 -2.50 -5.82
C LEU A 114 4.53 -2.92 -6.69
N GLY A 115 5.36 -1.93 -7.04
CA GLY A 115 6.49 -2.13 -7.95
C GLY A 115 6.06 -2.81 -9.26
N ASN A 116 6.82 -3.82 -9.68
CA ASN A 116 6.52 -4.60 -10.88
C ASN A 116 5.70 -5.86 -10.57
N SER A 117 5.06 -5.95 -9.40
CA SER A 117 4.37 -7.16 -8.97
C SER A 117 2.86 -7.10 -9.17
N ALA A 118 2.22 -6.01 -8.73
CA ALA A 118 0.77 -5.96 -8.64
C ALA A 118 0.18 -4.55 -8.51
N LEU A 119 -1.13 -4.48 -8.73
CA LEU A 119 -2.00 -3.38 -8.31
C LEU A 119 -2.84 -3.82 -7.11
N MET A 120 -2.93 -2.98 -6.08
CA MET A 120 -3.79 -3.21 -4.92
C MET A 120 -4.88 -2.15 -4.84
N PHE A 121 -6.13 -2.58 -4.63
CA PHE A 121 -7.30 -1.71 -4.59
C PHE A 121 -7.75 -1.49 -3.15
N GLN A 122 -7.86 -0.25 -2.73
CA GLN A 122 -8.07 0.10 -1.33
C GLN A 122 -9.19 1.12 -1.16
N VAL A 123 -9.90 0.99 -0.04
CA VAL A 123 -10.82 2.00 0.50
C VAL A 123 -10.29 2.52 1.83
N SER A 124 -10.42 3.82 2.05
CA SER A 124 -10.02 4.49 3.28
C SER A 124 -11.18 5.31 3.82
N ALA A 125 -11.33 5.31 5.14
CA ALA A 125 -12.27 6.17 5.85
C ALA A 125 -11.52 6.90 6.97
N VAL A 126 -11.73 8.19 7.10
CA VAL A 126 -11.28 9.01 8.23
C VAL A 126 -12.18 8.68 9.42
N VAL A 127 -11.56 8.30 10.54
CA VAL A 127 -12.26 8.05 11.79
C VAL A 127 -12.25 9.35 12.62
N PRO A 128 -13.38 9.75 13.23
CA PRO A 128 -13.45 10.92 14.11
C PRO A 128 -12.54 10.84 15.33
#